data_AF-C9MQ02-F1
#
_entry.id   AF-C9MQ02-F1
#
_cell.length_a   1.000
_cell.length_b   1.000
_cell.length_c   1.000
_cell.angle_alpha   90.00
_cell.angle_beta   90.00
_cell.angle_gamma   90.00
#
_symmetry.space_group_name_H-M   'P 1'
#
loop_
_entity.id
_entity.type
_entity.pdbx_description
1 polymer ?
#
loop_
_entity_poly.entity_id
_entity_poly.type
_entity_poly.pdbx_seq_one_letter_code
_entity_poly.pdbx_strand_id
1 'polypeptide(L)'
;MQLRQGRVQWISKDYHQISHIGGEMIVVTILLDTSVFKLLRLPSHFLIRKFMKRLEEVPKSSYHWLYSIISCESKPMPAEWFGKGVKMQFEDIDVLIPSNYDEYLICMYGDYMTPPPVEKRPSSHARYFIDFHHRYSIEEVRKLKGKSNSL
;
A
#
# COMPACT_ATOMS: atom_id res chain seq x y z
N MET A 1 1.11 28.24 -0.64
CA MET A 1 1.36 28.42 -2.09
C MET A 1 1.29 27.05 -2.75
N GLN A 2 0.25 26.81 -3.55
CA GLN A 2 -0.14 25.48 -4.07
C GLN A 2 0.84 24.91 -5.09
N LEU A 3 1.28 23.67 -4.88
CA LEU A 3 2.05 22.88 -5.85
C LEU A 3 1.09 22.17 -6.83
N ARG A 4 1.21 22.47 -8.12
CA ARG A 4 0.56 21.72 -9.21
C ARG A 4 1.43 20.51 -9.58
N GLN A 5 0.90 19.31 -9.40
CA GLN A 5 1.50 18.07 -9.89
C GLN A 5 1.33 17.95 -11.41
N GLY A 6 2.45 17.85 -12.14
CA GLY A 6 2.47 17.48 -13.55
C GLY A 6 2.24 15.98 -13.71
N ARG A 7 1.20 15.61 -14.48
CA ARG A 7 0.85 14.24 -14.86
C ARG A 7 1.59 13.89 -16.14
N VAL A 8 2.56 12.98 -16.07
CA VAL A 8 3.19 12.37 -17.27
C VAL A 8 2.22 11.34 -17.82
N GLN A 9 1.74 11.54 -19.05
CA GLN A 9 0.82 10.65 -19.74
C GLN A 9 1.64 9.77 -20.71
N TRP A 10 1.64 8.47 -20.49
CA TRP A 10 2.20 7.50 -21.46
C TRP A 10 1.20 7.37 -22.61
N ILE A 11 1.60 7.78 -23.81
CA ILE A 11 0.80 7.58 -25.03
C ILE A 11 1.31 6.28 -25.68
N SER A 12 0.49 5.21 -25.66
CA SER A 12 0.78 4.00 -26.45
C SER A 12 0.69 4.33 -27.95
N LYS A 13 1.45 3.60 -28.77
CA LYS A 13 1.54 3.78 -30.23
C LYS A 13 0.26 3.50 -31.01
N ASP A 14 -0.85 3.18 -30.34
CA ASP A 14 -2.08 2.71 -30.98
C ASP A 14 -3.04 3.87 -31.38
N TYR A 15 -2.67 5.12 -31.09
CA TYR A 15 -3.51 6.30 -31.37
C TYR A 15 -3.63 6.69 -32.86
N HIS A 16 -2.89 6.05 -33.78
CA HIS A 16 -2.96 6.40 -35.20
C HIS A 16 -4.12 5.78 -35.99
N GLN A 17 -4.97 4.94 -35.37
CA GLN A 17 -6.14 4.38 -36.05
C GLN A 17 -7.50 5.00 -35.67
N ILE A 18 -7.55 5.97 -34.75
CA ILE A 18 -8.84 6.55 -34.27
C ILE A 18 -9.08 7.98 -34.80
N SER A 19 -8.41 8.40 -35.88
CA SER A 19 -8.52 9.77 -36.41
C SER A 19 -9.72 10.03 -37.34
N HIS A 20 -10.66 9.08 -37.49
CA HIS A 20 -11.85 9.26 -38.35
C HIS A 20 -13.19 9.34 -37.60
N ILE A 21 -13.18 9.43 -36.27
CA ILE A 21 -14.41 9.62 -35.49
C ILE A 21 -14.51 11.12 -35.15
N GLY A 22 -15.49 11.82 -35.73
CA GLY A 22 -15.65 13.27 -35.62
C GLY A 22 -15.65 13.79 -34.18
N GLY A 23 -15.02 14.94 -33.95
CA GLY A 23 -14.77 15.53 -32.61
C GLY A 23 -16.01 15.72 -31.73
N GLU A 24 -17.20 15.83 -32.34
CA GLU A 24 -18.50 15.85 -31.66
C GLU A 24 -18.74 14.58 -30.81
N MET A 25 -18.38 13.40 -31.32
CA MET A 25 -18.57 12.12 -30.63
C MET A 25 -17.66 11.99 -29.39
N ILE A 26 -16.45 12.56 -29.44
CA ILE A 26 -15.48 12.50 -28.34
C ILE A 26 -15.96 13.36 -27.17
N VAL A 27 -16.49 14.56 -27.44
CA VAL A 27 -17.01 15.46 -26.40
C VAL A 27 -18.25 14.87 -25.71
N VAL A 28 -19.17 14.29 -26.48
CA VAL A 28 -20.36 13.60 -25.93
C VAL A 28 -19.94 12.40 -25.07
N THR A 29 -18.94 11.63 -25.49
CA THR A 29 -18.44 10.49 -24.71
C THR A 29 -17.81 10.94 -23.39
N ILE A 30 -17.02 12.03 -23.37
CA ILE A 30 -16.41 12.59 -22.15
C ILE A 30 -17.48 13.16 -21.19
N LEU A 31 -18.52 13.81 -21.73
CA LEU A 31 -19.62 14.35 -20.94
C LEU A 31 -20.50 13.23 -20.35
N LEU A 32 -20.77 12.17 -21.11
CA LEU A 32 -21.45 10.97 -20.64
C LEU A 32 -20.62 10.26 -19.57
N ASP A 33 -19.31 10.09 -19.79
CA ASP A 33 -18.39 9.46 -18.84
C ASP A 33 -18.39 10.23 -17.50
N THR A 34 -18.09 11.52 -17.53
CA THR A 34 -17.97 12.30 -16.28
C THR A 34 -19.29 12.54 -15.55
N SER A 35 -20.43 12.52 -16.24
CA SER A 35 -21.76 12.77 -15.65
C SER A 35 -22.47 11.48 -15.23
N VAL A 36 -22.46 10.45 -16.06
CA VAL A 36 -23.09 9.14 -15.76
C VAL A 36 -22.28 8.41 -14.68
N PHE A 37 -20.94 8.42 -14.73
CA PHE A 37 -20.16 7.78 -13.66
C PHE A 37 -20.30 8.51 -12.32
N LYS A 38 -20.50 9.84 -12.29
CA LYS A 38 -20.85 10.56 -11.05
C LYS A 38 -22.25 10.23 -10.57
N LEU A 39 -23.22 10.14 -11.48
CA LEU A 39 -24.60 9.80 -11.15
C LEU A 39 -24.72 8.37 -10.60
N LEU A 40 -23.95 7.41 -11.13
CA LEU A 40 -23.86 6.02 -10.64
C LEU A 40 -22.99 5.88 -9.38
N ARG A 41 -22.13 6.86 -9.08
CA ARG A 41 -21.28 6.87 -7.87
C ARG A 41 -22.07 7.14 -6.60
N LEU A 42 -23.12 7.95 -6.65
CA LEU A 42 -23.97 8.23 -5.49
C LEU A 42 -24.78 7.00 -5.00
N PRO A 43 -25.51 6.25 -5.86
CA PRO A 43 -26.22 5.05 -5.44
C PRO A 43 -25.26 3.93 -5.03
N SER A 44 -24.13 3.74 -5.74
CA SER A 44 -23.13 2.75 -5.33
C SER A 44 -22.51 3.08 -3.97
N HIS A 45 -22.20 4.36 -3.70
CA HIS A 45 -21.74 4.80 -2.39
C HIS A 45 -22.81 4.58 -1.30
N PHE A 46 -24.08 4.85 -1.58
CA PHE A 46 -25.18 4.57 -0.66
C PHE A 46 -25.29 3.08 -0.34
N LEU A 47 -25.23 2.22 -1.37
CA LEU A 47 -25.24 0.77 -1.20
C LEU A 47 -24.05 0.31 -0.37
N ILE A 48 -22.83 0.74 -0.69
CA ILE A 48 -21.62 0.41 0.08
C ILE A 48 -21.80 0.83 1.54
N ARG A 49 -22.30 2.05 1.82
CA ARG A 49 -22.54 2.50 3.21
C ARG A 49 -23.59 1.64 3.91
N LYS A 50 -24.67 1.26 3.22
CA LYS A 50 -25.71 0.39 3.78
C LYS A 50 -25.16 -1.01 4.07
N PHE A 51 -24.32 -1.55 3.19
CA PHE A 51 -23.62 -2.81 3.41
C PHE A 51 -22.64 -2.71 4.58
N MET A 52 -21.81 -1.68 4.65
CA MET A 52 -20.86 -1.48 5.75
C MET A 52 -21.57 -1.37 7.10
N LYS A 53 -22.67 -0.59 7.19
CA LYS A 53 -23.48 -0.52 8.42
C LYS A 53 -24.02 -1.88 8.84
N ARG A 54 -24.52 -2.68 7.90
CA ARG A 54 -24.97 -4.05 8.20
C ARG A 54 -23.83 -4.93 8.67
N LEU A 55 -22.63 -4.79 8.08
CA LEU A 55 -21.44 -5.55 8.48
C LEU A 55 -20.97 -5.18 9.89
N GLU A 56 -21.15 -3.92 10.32
CA GLU A 56 -20.84 -3.48 11.68
C GLU A 56 -21.76 -4.11 12.74
N GLU A 57 -23.01 -4.42 12.39
CA GLU A 57 -24.00 -5.06 13.27
C GLU A 57 -23.81 -6.58 13.39
N VAL A 58 -23.05 -7.20 12.49
CA VAL A 58 -22.78 -8.65 12.51
C VAL A 58 -21.89 -8.98 13.71
N PRO A 59 -22.18 -10.08 14.46
CA PRO A 59 -21.32 -10.52 15.54
C PRO A 59 -19.89 -10.75 15.03
N LYS A 60 -18.93 -10.10 15.69
CA LYS A 60 -17.52 -10.23 15.34
C LYS A 60 -17.06 -11.65 15.66
N SER A 61 -16.30 -12.24 14.73
CA SER A 61 -15.72 -13.56 14.95
C SER A 61 -14.60 -13.51 16.00
N SER A 62 -14.31 -14.63 16.63
CA SER A 62 -13.17 -14.80 17.55
C SER A 62 -11.81 -14.75 16.85
N TYR A 63 -11.78 -14.61 15.52
CA TYR A 63 -10.57 -14.54 14.71
C TYR A 63 -10.50 -13.25 13.88
N HIS A 64 -9.28 -12.83 13.60
CA HIS A 64 -8.93 -11.80 12.62
C HIS A 64 -8.18 -12.46 11.46
N TRP A 65 -8.47 -12.02 10.23
CA TRP A 65 -7.76 -12.50 9.06
C TRP A 65 -6.63 -11.54 8.71
N LEU A 66 -5.40 -12.02 8.80
CA LEU A 66 -4.23 -11.27 8.36
C LEU A 66 -3.90 -11.67 6.92
N TYR A 67 -3.95 -10.70 6.01
CA TYR A 67 -3.59 -10.91 4.61
C TYR A 67 -2.19 -10.35 4.33
N SER A 68 -1.30 -11.21 3.82
CA SER A 68 0.03 -10.84 3.36
C SER A 68 0.01 -10.61 1.86
N ILE A 69 0.30 -9.38 1.42
CA ILE A 69 0.38 -9.04 -0.01
C ILE A 69 1.58 -9.72 -0.67
N ILE A 70 2.66 -9.96 0.09
CA ILE A 70 3.91 -10.51 -0.44
C ILE A 70 3.78 -12.01 -0.71
N SER A 71 3.19 -12.75 0.23
CA SER A 71 2.98 -14.20 0.07
C SER A 71 1.62 -14.54 -0.56
N CYS A 72 0.73 -13.57 -0.76
CA CYS A 72 -0.66 -13.78 -1.17
C CYS A 72 -1.41 -14.79 -0.27
N GLU A 73 -1.00 -14.87 1.01
CA GLU A 73 -1.57 -15.79 1.99
C GLU A 73 -2.50 -15.03 2.94
N SER A 74 -3.55 -15.72 3.40
CA SER A 74 -4.44 -15.27 4.44
C SER A 74 -4.37 -16.24 5.61
N LYS A 75 -4.03 -15.73 6.80
CA LYS A 75 -3.93 -16.53 8.03
C LYS A 75 -4.98 -16.07 9.05
N PRO A 76 -5.83 -16.98 9.56
CA PRO A 76 -6.72 -16.65 10.67
C PRO A 76 -5.91 -16.62 11.97
N MET A 77 -6.02 -15.53 12.70
CA MET A 77 -5.34 -15.28 13.97
C MET A 77 -6.38 -15.08 15.08
N PRO A 78 -6.22 -15.67 16.27
CA PRO A 78 -7.11 -15.40 17.40
C PRO A 78 -7.17 -13.90 17.71
N ALA A 79 -8.38 -13.35 17.81
CA ALA A 79 -8.59 -11.92 18.08
C ALA A 79 -8.00 -11.50 19.44
N GLU A 80 -7.97 -12.44 20.39
CA GLU A 80 -7.37 -12.28 21.72
C GLU A 80 -5.87 -11.94 21.68
N TRP A 81 -5.13 -12.34 20.64
CA TRP A 81 -3.70 -12.05 20.53
C TRP A 81 -3.42 -10.54 20.47
N PHE A 82 -4.33 -9.78 19.88
CA PHE A 82 -4.19 -8.33 19.74
C PHE A 82 -4.59 -7.63 21.05
N GLY A 83 -5.72 -8.01 21.66
CA GLY A 83 -6.14 -7.55 22.98
C GLY A 83 -6.10 -6.03 23.15
N LYS A 84 -5.70 -5.55 24.34
CA LYS A 84 -5.51 -4.10 24.61
C LYS A 84 -4.12 -3.59 24.22
N GLY A 85 -3.19 -4.52 24.00
CA GLY A 85 -1.79 -4.27 23.74
C GLY A 85 -0.96 -4.09 25.02
N VAL A 86 0.34 -4.32 24.90
CA VAL A 86 1.34 -4.14 25.96
C VAL A 86 2.33 -3.09 25.51
N LYS A 87 2.74 -2.19 26.42
CA LYS A 87 3.81 -1.24 26.15
C LYS A 87 5.15 -1.93 26.35
N MET A 88 6.02 -1.83 25.35
CA MET A 88 7.37 -2.39 25.39
C MET A 88 8.37 -1.33 24.95
N GLN A 89 9.48 -1.24 25.66
CA GLN A 89 10.61 -0.39 25.28
C GLN A 89 11.29 -0.98 24.05
N PHE A 90 11.45 -0.19 23.01
CA PHE A 90 12.24 -0.51 21.83
C PHE A 90 13.21 0.64 21.57
N GLU A 91 14.50 0.39 21.79
CA GLU A 91 15.52 1.45 21.80
C GLU A 91 15.07 2.61 22.73
N ASP A 92 15.05 3.85 22.22
CA ASP A 92 14.70 5.04 22.98
C ASP A 92 13.19 5.36 22.95
N ILE A 93 12.34 4.48 22.41
CA ILE A 93 10.89 4.70 22.27
C ILE A 93 10.06 3.62 22.95
N ASP A 94 8.89 4.02 23.46
CA ASP A 94 7.86 3.09 23.91
C ASP A 94 6.92 2.73 22.76
N VAL A 95 6.75 1.44 22.51
CA VAL A 95 5.88 0.92 21.46
C VAL A 95 4.75 0.10 22.06
N LEU A 96 3.52 0.34 21.59
CA LEU A 96 2.37 -0.51 21.92
C LEU A 96 2.31 -1.68 20.93
N ILE A 97 2.49 -2.89 21.45
CA ILE A 97 2.48 -4.14 20.67
C ILE A 97 1.27 -5.01 21.05
N PRO A 98 0.90 -6.03 20.24
CA PRO A 98 -0.15 -6.99 20.60
C PRO A 98 0.05 -7.62 21.98
N SER A 99 -1.04 -7.97 22.65
CA SER A 99 -1.00 -8.52 24.02
C SER A 99 -0.26 -9.86 24.07
N ASN A 100 -0.48 -10.73 23.08
CA ASN A 100 0.24 -12.00 22.92
C ASN A 100 1.12 -11.92 21.67
N TYR A 101 2.06 -10.97 21.66
CA TYR A 101 2.95 -10.78 20.52
C TYR A 101 3.83 -12.01 20.24
N ASP A 102 4.19 -12.79 21.25
CA ASP A 102 5.07 -13.97 21.10
C ASP A 102 4.42 -15.03 20.21
N GLU A 103 3.18 -15.43 20.51
CA GLU A 103 2.37 -16.35 19.69
C GLU A 103 2.21 -15.85 18.26
N TYR A 104 1.98 -14.54 18.09
CA TYR A 104 1.90 -13.92 16.77
C TYR A 104 3.22 -14.06 15.99
N LEU A 105 4.35 -13.75 16.63
CA LEU A 105 5.67 -13.79 15.99
C LEU A 105 6.09 -15.23 15.67
N ILE A 106 5.80 -16.19 16.55
CA ILE A 106 6.02 -17.62 16.31
C ILE A 106 5.18 -18.10 15.13
N CYS A 107 3.89 -17.73 15.07
CA CYS A 107 3.01 -18.12 13.96
C CYS A 107 3.46 -17.55 12.60
N MET A 108 3.99 -16.32 12.60
CA MET A 108 4.40 -15.63 11.38
C MET A 108 5.80 -15.99 10.90
N TYR A 109 6.75 -16.14 11.83
CA TYR A 109 8.18 -16.22 11.52
C TYR A 109 8.86 -17.50 12.05
N GLY A 110 8.18 -18.31 12.88
CA GLY A 110 8.76 -19.48 13.53
C GLY A 110 9.71 -19.08 14.65
N ASP A 111 10.93 -19.63 14.64
CA ASP A 111 12.00 -19.21 15.55
C ASP A 111 12.51 -17.81 15.17
N TYR A 112 11.78 -16.79 15.62
CA TYR A 112 12.02 -15.40 15.26
C TYR A 112 13.14 -14.74 16.07
N MET A 113 13.52 -15.34 17.21
CA MET A 113 14.55 -14.81 18.11
C MET A 113 15.96 -15.23 17.69
N THR A 114 16.08 -16.33 16.95
CA THR A 114 17.35 -16.76 16.37
C THR A 114 17.59 -16.05 15.03
N PRO A 115 18.63 -15.20 14.91
CA PRO A 115 18.91 -14.53 13.65
C PRO A 115 19.29 -15.57 12.58
N PRO A 116 18.87 -15.40 11.32
CA PRO A 116 19.21 -16.34 10.26
C PRO A 116 20.74 -16.42 10.04
N PRO A 117 21.28 -17.50 9.45
CA PRO A 117 22.69 -17.62 9.08
C PRO A 117 23.17 -16.43 8.24
N VAL A 118 24.45 -16.07 8.34
CA VAL A 118 25.03 -14.87 7.69
C VAL A 118 24.78 -14.86 6.19
N GLU A 119 24.81 -16.03 5.57
CA GLU A 119 24.60 -16.25 4.14
C GLU A 119 23.16 -15.93 3.70
N LYS A 120 22.20 -15.99 4.63
CA LYS A 120 20.78 -15.67 4.43
C LYS A 120 20.38 -14.27 4.90
N ARG A 121 21.31 -13.51 5.48
CA ARG A 121 21.11 -12.09 5.85
C ARG A 121 21.18 -11.07 4.69
N PRO A 122 21.71 -11.36 3.48
CA PRO A 122 21.65 -10.40 2.39
C PRO A 122 20.19 -10.07 2.01
N SER A 123 19.88 -8.77 1.93
CA SER A 123 18.56 -8.29 1.50
C SER A 123 18.25 -8.77 0.07
N SER A 124 17.09 -9.40 -0.09
CA SER A 124 16.50 -9.73 -1.40
C SER A 124 15.84 -8.52 -2.07
N HIS A 125 15.53 -7.46 -1.31
CA HIS A 125 15.07 -6.20 -1.87
C HIS A 125 16.25 -5.41 -2.45
N ALA A 126 16.04 -4.85 -3.65
CA ALA A 126 17.02 -3.98 -4.30
C ALA A 126 17.41 -2.85 -3.34
N ARG A 127 18.69 -2.79 -2.96
CA ARG A 127 19.19 -1.75 -2.06
C ARG A 127 19.17 -0.41 -2.79
N TYR A 128 18.37 0.52 -2.28
CA TYR A 128 18.58 1.93 -2.52
C TYR A 128 19.49 2.47 -1.41
N PHE A 129 20.38 3.37 -1.77
CA PHE A 129 21.18 4.17 -0.84
C PHE A 129 20.31 4.74 0.31
N ILE A 130 20.73 4.53 1.57
CA ILE A 130 20.05 4.99 2.78
C ILE A 130 21.07 5.79 3.61
N ASP A 131 20.67 6.99 4.03
CA ASP A 131 21.41 7.87 4.93
C ASP A 131 20.49 8.29 6.07
N PHE A 132 20.90 8.04 7.31
CA PHE A 132 20.12 8.36 8.52
C PHE A 132 20.31 9.80 9.00
N HIS A 133 21.32 10.51 8.52
CA HIS A 133 21.67 11.87 8.96
C HIS A 133 21.24 12.94 7.95
N HIS A 134 21.13 12.58 6.67
CA HIS A 134 20.78 13.53 5.63
C HIS A 134 19.53 13.12 4.84
N ARG A 135 18.52 14.00 4.86
CA ARG A 135 17.34 13.85 4.03
C ARG A 135 17.58 14.44 2.64
N TYR A 136 17.96 13.58 1.70
CA TYR A 136 18.17 13.98 0.31
C TYR A 136 16.88 14.39 -0.41
N SER A 137 16.97 15.44 -1.21
CA SER A 137 16.00 15.79 -2.23
C SER A 137 16.12 14.87 -3.46
N ILE A 138 15.07 14.82 -4.28
CA ILE A 138 15.06 14.03 -5.52
C ILE A 138 16.19 14.46 -6.48
N GLU A 139 16.54 15.75 -6.49
CA GLU A 139 17.61 16.29 -7.33
C GLU A 139 19.00 15.82 -6.90
N GLU A 140 19.26 15.81 -5.59
CA GLU A 140 20.53 15.31 -5.05
C GLU A 140 20.69 13.82 -5.31
N VAL A 141 19.63 13.03 -5.12
CA VAL A 141 19.63 11.59 -5.46
C VAL A 141 19.92 11.36 -6.95
N ARG A 142 19.36 12.19 -7.85
CA ARG A 142 19.63 12.10 -9.30
C ARG A 142 21.09 12.42 -9.64
N LYS A 143 21.67 13.44 -9.02
CA LYS A 143 23.10 13.79 -9.19
C LYS A 143 24.02 12.66 -8.70
N LEU A 144 23.67 12.02 -7.58
CA LEU A 144 24.41 10.87 -7.04
C LEU A 144 24.37 9.67 -7.98
N LYS A 145 23.18 9.32 -8.50
CA LYS A 145 23.02 8.23 -9.49
C LYS A 145 23.75 8.52 -10.80
N GLY A 146 23.74 9.77 -11.27
CA GLY A 146 24.46 10.17 -12.47
C GLY A 146 25.97 10.02 -12.39
N LYS A 147 26.55 10.13 -11.18
CA LYS A 147 27.99 9.94 -10.93
C LYS A 147 28.42 8.47 -10.81
N SER A 148 27.53 7.56 -10.44
CA SER A 148 27.90 6.14 -10.24
C SER A 148 27.93 5.32 -11.53
N ASN A 149 27.35 5.82 -12.62
CA ASN A 149 27.33 5.14 -13.92
C ASN A 149 28.51 5.54 -14.84
N SER A 150 29.48 6.30 -14.34
CA SER A 150 30.65 6.77 -15.08
C SER A 150 31.98 6.17 -14.57
N LEU A 151 31.92 5.00 -13.93
CA LEU A 151 33.07 4.21 -13.51
C LEU A 151 32.94 2.79 -14.04
#